data_AF-A0A940L0Z2-F1
#
_entry.id   AF-A0A940L0Z2-F1
#
_cell.length_a   1.000
_cell.length_b   1.000
_cell.length_c   1.000
_cell.angle_alpha   90.00
_cell.angle_beta   90.00
_cell.angle_gamma   90.00
#
_symmetry.space_group_name_H-M   'P 1'
#
loop_
_entity.id
_entity.type
_entity.pdbx_description
1 polymer ?
#
loop_
_entity_poly.entity_id
_entity_poly.type
_entity_poly.pdbx_seq_one_letter_code
_entity_poly.pdbx_strand_id
1 'polypeptide(L)'
;MRYLLCLIGGALIGALLALTAANSLQRRNAWPRAIMHVMQHELGQSRENARQGRCTDPSMGTAQAHLTLLSGDLERALLDPAAKDRVFGKYAQDLRNAVAAWDVNADCPHQAARLGEIDQACDACHRDYR
;
A
#
# COMPACT_ATOMS: atom_id res chain seq x y z
N MET A 1 6.81 -20.76 47.15
CA MET A 1 5.79 -19.69 46.97
C MET A 1 6.43 -18.36 46.56
N ARG A 2 7.31 -17.73 47.37
CA ARG A 2 7.94 -16.42 47.03
C ARG A 2 8.66 -16.39 45.68
N TYR A 3 9.50 -17.38 45.36
CA TYR A 3 10.22 -17.41 44.08
C TYR A 3 9.32 -17.61 42.86
N LEU A 4 8.23 -18.38 43.01
CA LEU A 4 7.21 -18.54 41.95
C LEU A 4 6.47 -17.23 41.69
N LEU A 5 6.10 -16.49 42.74
CA LEU A 5 5.46 -15.18 42.61
C LEU A 5 6.38 -14.16 41.95
N CYS A 6 7.68 -14.15 42.28
CA CYS A 6 8.66 -13.30 41.61
C CYS A 6 8.83 -13.66 40.13
N LEU A 7 8.84 -14.96 39.79
CA LEU A 7 8.98 -15.42 38.41
C LEU A 7 7.75 -15.05 37.57
N ILE A 8 6.54 -15.25 38.10
CA ILE A 8 5.29 -14.85 37.43
C ILE A 8 5.24 -13.33 37.28
N GLY A 9 5.57 -12.58 38.33
CA GLY A 9 5.61 -11.11 38.27
C GLY A 9 6.59 -10.59 37.23
N GLY A 10 7.81 -11.14 37.19
CA GLY A 10 8.83 -10.80 36.20
C GLY A 10 8.38 -11.15 34.77
N ALA A 11 7.77 -12.32 34.56
CA ALA A 11 7.25 -12.73 33.26
C ALA A 11 6.12 -11.82 32.77
N LEU A 12 5.19 -11.42 33.64
CA LEU A 12 4.11 -10.50 33.30
C LEU A 12 4.63 -9.11 32.93
N ILE A 13 5.56 -8.57 33.72
CA ILE A 13 6.18 -7.26 33.42
C ILE A 13 6.97 -7.33 32.09
N GLY A 14 7.74 -8.41 31.90
CA GLY A 14 8.48 -8.64 30.65
C GLY A 14 7.57 -8.73 29.43
N ALA A 15 6.44 -9.43 29.54
CA ALA A 15 5.45 -9.53 28.47
C ALA A 15 4.84 -8.16 28.12
N LEU A 16 4.47 -7.36 29.13
CA LEU A 16 3.92 -6.01 28.91
C LEU A 16 4.94 -5.09 28.21
N LEU A 17 6.21 -5.13 28.63
CA LEU A 17 7.28 -4.37 27.99
C LEU A 17 7.53 -4.84 26.55
N ALA A 18 7.52 -6.15 26.28
CA ALA A 18 7.69 -6.69 24.94
C ALA A 18 6.55 -6.28 24.01
N LEU A 19 5.29 -6.37 24.47
CA LEU A 19 4.12 -5.96 23.69
C LEU A 19 4.12 -4.46 23.38
N THR A 20 4.48 -3.61 24.34
CA THR A 20 4.56 -2.17 24.12
C THR A 20 5.68 -1.80 23.15
N ALA A 21 6.85 -2.44 23.27
CA ALA A 21 7.96 -2.26 22.33
C ALA A 21 7.58 -2.71 20.91
N ALA A 22 6.96 -3.88 20.77
CA ALA A 22 6.50 -4.41 19.48
C ALA A 22 5.45 -3.48 18.84
N ASN A 23 4.46 -3.02 19.59
CA ASN A 23 3.45 -2.07 19.10
C ASN A 23 4.06 -0.72 18.69
N SER A 24 5.05 -0.22 19.45
CA SER A 24 5.78 1.01 19.10
C SER A 24 6.53 0.87 17.78
N LEU A 25 7.25 -0.24 17.59
CA LEU A 25 7.94 -0.55 16.34
C LEU A 25 6.96 -0.72 15.18
N GLN A 26 5.83 -1.38 15.40
CA GLN A 26 4.79 -1.53 14.40
C GLN A 26 4.23 -0.17 13.97
N ARG A 27 4.01 0.76 14.90
CA ARG A 27 3.50 2.12 14.58
C ARG A 27 4.45 2.93 13.71
N ARG A 28 5.77 2.72 13.79
CA ARG A 28 6.75 3.42 12.94
C ARG A 28 6.49 3.24 11.45
N ASN A 29 6.02 2.07 11.04
CA ASN A 29 5.75 1.74 9.64
C ASN A 29 4.24 1.59 9.35
N ALA A 30 3.38 2.10 10.22
CA ALA A 30 1.93 1.98 10.03
C ALA A 30 1.46 2.70 8.77
N TRP A 31 1.96 3.91 8.53
CA TRP A 31 1.57 4.72 7.39
C TRP A 31 2.06 4.17 6.03
N PRO A 32 3.36 3.85 5.84
CA PRO A 32 3.86 3.14 4.65
C PRO A 32 3.04 1.90 4.26
N ARG A 33 2.75 1.04 5.25
CA ARG A 33 2.01 -0.21 5.02
C ARG A 33 0.55 0.05 4.71
N ALA A 34 -0.09 1.00 5.39
CA ALA A 34 -1.48 1.34 5.13
C ALA A 34 -1.69 1.79 3.68
N ILE A 35 -0.80 2.66 3.17
CA ILE A 35 -0.87 3.10 1.77
C ILE A 35 -0.78 1.91 0.83
N MET A 36 0.22 1.04 0.99
CA MET A 36 0.38 -0.14 0.13
C MET A 36 -0.83 -1.08 0.18
N HIS A 37 -1.42 -1.30 1.36
CA HIS A 37 -2.60 -2.15 1.50
C HIS A 37 -3.84 -1.56 0.83
N VAL A 38 -4.09 -0.26 0.97
CA VAL A 38 -5.22 0.38 0.31
C VAL A 38 -5.03 0.34 -1.20
N MET A 39 -3.85 0.70 -1.71
CA MET A 39 -3.57 0.65 -3.15
C MET A 39 -3.74 -0.77 -3.72
N GLN A 40 -3.27 -1.79 -3.01
CA GLN A 40 -3.47 -3.19 -3.39
C GLN A 40 -4.96 -3.57 -3.45
N HIS A 41 -5.74 -3.12 -2.46
CA HIS A 41 -7.17 -3.38 -2.41
C HIS A 41 -7.90 -2.76 -3.60
N GLU A 42 -7.70 -1.47 -3.85
CA GLU A 42 -8.36 -0.72 -4.93
C GLU A 42 -8.03 -1.32 -6.30
N LEU A 43 -6.75 -1.62 -6.56
CA LEU A 43 -6.32 -2.25 -7.81
C LEU A 43 -6.90 -3.67 -7.95
N GLY A 44 -6.88 -4.46 -6.88
CA GLY A 44 -7.40 -5.82 -6.86
C GLY A 44 -8.91 -5.87 -7.14
N GLN A 45 -9.68 -5.01 -6.46
CA GLN A 45 -11.12 -4.90 -6.67
C GLN A 45 -11.45 -4.45 -8.10
N SER A 46 -10.71 -3.48 -8.64
CA SER A 46 -10.92 -2.99 -10.01
C SER A 46 -10.64 -4.08 -11.05
N ARG A 47 -9.58 -4.87 -10.86
CA ARG A 47 -9.27 -6.03 -11.72
C ARG A 47 -10.35 -7.09 -11.65
N GLU A 48 -10.90 -7.35 -10.47
CA GLU A 48 -11.99 -8.31 -10.30
C GLU A 48 -13.27 -7.82 -10.99
N ASN A 49 -13.63 -6.55 -10.83
CA ASN A 49 -14.76 -5.95 -11.55
C ASN A 49 -14.57 -6.09 -13.07
N ALA A 50 -13.36 -5.81 -13.60
CA ALA A 50 -13.09 -5.95 -15.03
C ALA A 50 -13.23 -7.40 -15.51
N ARG A 51 -12.76 -8.39 -14.74
CA ARG A 51 -12.91 -9.82 -15.05
C ARG A 51 -14.37 -10.29 -15.04
N GLN A 52 -15.17 -9.71 -14.17
CA GLN A 52 -16.62 -9.98 -14.07
C GLN A 52 -17.45 -9.23 -15.12
N GLY A 53 -16.83 -8.44 -16.00
CA GLY A 53 -17.54 -7.63 -16.99
C GLY A 53 -18.16 -6.34 -16.42
N ARG A 54 -17.87 -5.98 -15.18
CA ARG A 54 -18.37 -4.79 -14.45
C ARG A 54 -17.45 -3.58 -14.66
N CYS A 55 -17.16 -3.27 -15.91
CA CYS A 55 -16.06 -2.37 -16.29
C CYS A 55 -16.38 -0.88 -16.11
N THR A 56 -17.67 -0.57 -15.96
CA THR A 56 -18.20 0.77 -15.68
C THR A 56 -18.85 0.83 -14.29
N ASP A 57 -18.43 -0.05 -13.36
CA ASP A 57 -18.93 -0.03 -12.00
C ASP A 57 -18.52 1.28 -11.31
N PRO A 58 -19.42 1.96 -10.58
CA PRO A 58 -19.09 3.22 -9.90
C PRO A 58 -17.88 3.13 -8.96
N SER A 59 -17.60 1.94 -8.41
CA SER A 59 -16.41 1.71 -7.58
C SER A 59 -15.09 1.93 -8.31
N MET A 60 -15.03 1.81 -9.65
CA MET A 60 -13.84 2.11 -10.45
C MET A 60 -13.39 3.57 -10.28
N GLY A 61 -14.35 4.50 -10.25
CA GLY A 61 -14.07 5.92 -10.03
C GLY A 61 -13.51 6.21 -8.64
N THR A 62 -14.07 5.56 -7.61
CA THR A 62 -13.55 5.65 -6.23
C THR A 62 -12.14 5.08 -6.13
N ALA A 63 -11.91 3.91 -6.74
CA ALA A 63 -10.59 3.29 -6.78
C ALA A 63 -9.54 4.16 -7.47
N GLN A 64 -9.88 4.76 -8.62
CA GLN A 64 -8.99 5.67 -9.32
C GLN A 64 -8.65 6.90 -8.46
N ALA A 65 -9.64 7.49 -7.79
CA ALA A 65 -9.43 8.65 -6.92
C ALA A 65 -8.49 8.31 -5.75
N HIS A 66 -8.70 7.15 -5.10
CA HIS A 66 -7.82 6.66 -4.03
C HIS A 66 -6.40 6.41 -4.54
N LEU A 67 -6.24 5.71 -5.66
CA LEU A 67 -4.91 5.47 -6.26
C LEU A 67 -4.21 6.78 -6.65
N THR A 68 -4.94 7.77 -7.16
CA THR A 68 -4.39 9.08 -7.51
C THR A 68 -3.87 9.81 -6.27
N LEU A 69 -4.66 9.83 -5.19
CA LEU A 69 -4.25 10.44 -3.93
C LEU A 69 -3.02 9.74 -3.35
N LEU A 70 -3.08 8.42 -3.22
CA LEU A 70 -2.05 7.62 -2.54
C LEU A 70 -0.74 7.56 -3.31
N SER A 71 -0.78 7.52 -4.65
CA SER A 71 0.42 7.59 -5.49
C SER A 71 1.14 8.95 -5.40
N GLY A 72 0.42 10.01 -5.02
CA GLY A 72 0.99 11.34 -4.73
C GLY A 72 1.74 11.42 -3.40
N ASP A 73 1.47 10.51 -2.46
CA ASP A 73 2.08 10.50 -1.13
C ASP A 73 3.27 9.54 -1.02
N LEU A 74 3.59 8.76 -2.05
CA LEU A 74 4.58 7.68 -2.00
C LEU A 74 5.96 8.14 -1.55
N GLU A 75 6.49 9.22 -2.12
CA GLU A 75 7.81 9.72 -1.74
C GLU A 75 7.84 10.13 -0.27
N ARG A 76 6.79 10.79 0.21
CA ARG A 76 6.70 11.20 1.63
C ARG A 76 6.52 10.01 2.55
N ALA A 77 5.79 8.98 2.10
CA ALA A 77 5.48 7.80 2.89
C ALA A 77 6.65 6.84 3.01
N LEU A 78 7.37 6.63 1.91
CA LEU A 78 8.34 5.53 1.80
C LEU A 78 9.79 5.97 1.93
N LEU A 79 10.09 7.26 1.68
CA LEU A 79 11.44 7.78 1.83
C LEU A 79 11.61 8.53 3.16
N ASP A 80 12.83 8.45 3.70
CA ASP A 80 13.24 9.36 4.78
C ASP A 80 13.17 10.82 4.27
N PRO A 81 12.71 11.80 5.07
CA PRO A 81 12.63 13.20 4.65
C PRO A 81 13.96 13.79 4.13
N ALA A 82 15.11 13.26 4.56
CA ALA A 82 16.42 13.67 4.09
C ALA A 82 16.90 12.88 2.86
N ALA A 83 16.26 11.76 2.54
CA ALA A 83 16.62 10.93 1.39
C ALA A 83 16.17 11.56 0.07
N LYS A 84 17.08 11.61 -0.90
CA LYS A 84 16.79 11.98 -2.29
C LYS A 84 17.06 10.77 -3.17
N ASP A 85 16.04 9.96 -3.38
CA ASP A 85 16.12 8.81 -4.27
C ASP A 85 15.45 9.13 -5.61
N ARG A 86 16.30 9.37 -6.63
CA ARG A 86 15.84 9.67 -7.99
C ARG A 86 15.16 8.47 -8.65
N VAL A 87 15.62 7.26 -8.37
CA VAL A 87 15.09 6.04 -8.98
C VAL A 87 13.70 5.78 -8.41
N PHE A 88 13.54 5.88 -7.10
CA PHE A 88 12.23 5.80 -6.46
C PHE A 88 11.25 6.86 -7.00
N GLY A 89 11.70 8.13 -7.06
CA GLY A 89 10.86 9.22 -7.58
C GLY A 89 10.42 8.99 -9.02
N LYS A 90 11.25 8.35 -9.85
CA LYS A 90 10.86 7.93 -11.19
C LYS A 90 9.74 6.87 -11.15
N TYR A 91 9.88 5.81 -10.36
CA TYR A 91 8.84 4.78 -10.24
C TYR A 91 7.52 5.34 -9.71
N ALA A 92 7.57 6.21 -8.71
CA ALA A 92 6.39 6.87 -8.17
C ALA A 92 5.70 7.75 -9.24
N GLN A 93 6.48 8.46 -10.06
CA GLN A 93 5.93 9.25 -11.17
C GLN A 93 5.33 8.37 -12.27
N ASP A 94 6.00 7.27 -12.64
CA ASP A 94 5.50 6.35 -13.66
C ASP A 94 4.15 5.74 -13.23
N LEU A 95 4.00 5.40 -11.94
CA LEU A 95 2.72 4.95 -11.39
C LEU A 95 1.64 6.05 -11.43
N ARG A 96 1.97 7.28 -11.00
CA ARG A 96 1.03 8.42 -11.09
C ARG A 96 0.54 8.63 -12.51
N ASN A 97 1.43 8.53 -13.49
CA ASN A 97 1.08 8.66 -14.90
C ASN A 97 0.15 7.53 -15.37
N ALA A 98 0.42 6.28 -14.97
CA ALA A 98 -0.43 5.14 -15.32
C ALA A 98 -1.85 5.29 -14.72
N VAL A 99 -1.95 5.71 -13.46
CA VAL A 99 -3.24 5.96 -12.79
C VAL A 99 -3.98 7.13 -13.44
N ALA A 100 -3.29 8.23 -13.76
CA ALA A 100 -3.90 9.38 -14.42
C ALA A 100 -4.43 9.05 -15.82
N ALA A 101 -3.82 8.08 -16.49
CA ALA A 101 -4.22 7.64 -17.82
C ALA A 101 -5.36 6.61 -17.82
N TRP A 102 -5.78 6.13 -16.63
CA TRP A 102 -6.86 5.18 -16.47
C TRP A 102 -8.23 5.87 -16.67
N ASP A 103 -8.91 5.54 -17.76
CA ASP A 103 -10.29 5.94 -18.00
C ASP A 103 -11.26 4.93 -17.37
N VAL A 104 -11.91 5.33 -16.28
CA VAL A 104 -12.86 4.50 -15.53
C VAL A 104 -14.15 4.21 -16.28
N ASN A 105 -14.41 4.89 -17.40
CA ASN A 105 -15.61 4.66 -18.23
C ASN A 105 -15.32 3.80 -19.46
N ALA A 106 -14.08 3.32 -19.63
CA ALA A 106 -13.70 2.49 -20.76
C ALA A 106 -14.36 1.09 -20.72
N ASP A 107 -14.41 0.43 -21.87
CA ASP A 107 -14.90 -0.94 -21.97
C ASP A 107 -13.96 -1.97 -21.30
N CYS A 108 -14.42 -3.21 -21.16
CA CYS A 108 -13.66 -4.24 -20.44
C CYS A 108 -12.27 -4.57 -21.01
N PRO A 109 -12.08 -4.74 -22.32
CA PRO A 109 -10.74 -4.88 -22.89
C PRO A 109 -9.81 -3.73 -22.51
N HIS A 110 -10.28 -2.49 -22.60
CA HIS A 110 -9.48 -1.31 -22.25
C HIS A 110 -9.22 -1.25 -20.74
N GLN A 111 -10.18 -1.61 -19.90
CA GLN A 111 -9.97 -1.71 -18.45
C GLN A 111 -8.89 -2.74 -18.10
N ALA A 112 -8.96 -3.93 -18.69
CA ALA A 112 -8.00 -4.99 -18.43
C ALA A 112 -6.57 -4.57 -18.81
N ALA A 113 -6.42 -3.90 -19.97
CA ALA A 113 -5.13 -3.37 -20.40
C ALA A 113 -4.60 -2.29 -19.44
N ARG A 114 -5.42 -1.29 -19.11
CA ARG A 114 -5.02 -0.18 -18.23
C ARG A 114 -4.69 -0.61 -16.81
N LEU A 115 -5.50 -1.49 -16.21
CA LEU A 115 -5.21 -2.05 -14.90
C LEU A 115 -3.94 -2.92 -14.92
N GLY A 116 -3.64 -3.55 -16.05
CA GLY A 116 -2.36 -4.25 -16.26
C GLY A 116 -1.16 -3.31 -16.29
N GLU A 117 -1.27 -2.14 -16.91
CA GLU A 117 -0.21 -1.11 -16.90
C GLU A 117 0.07 -0.59 -15.49
N ILE A 118 -0.99 -0.36 -14.70
CA ILE A 118 -0.85 0.04 -13.28
C ILE A 118 -0.16 -1.07 -12.47
N ASP A 119 -0.55 -2.34 -12.67
CA ASP A 119 0.08 -3.50 -12.03
C ASP A 119 1.59 -3.58 -12.36
N GLN A 120 1.96 -3.36 -13.62
CA GLN A 120 3.35 -3.33 -14.06
C GLN A 120 4.15 -2.19 -13.42
N ALA A 121 3.54 -1.01 -13.23
CA ALA A 121 4.19 0.09 -12.52
C ALA A 121 4.42 -0.24 -11.04
N CYS A 122 3.46 -0.89 -10.38
CA CYS A 122 3.62 -1.43 -9.02
C CYS A 122 4.78 -2.43 -8.96
N ASP A 123 4.81 -3.40 -9.88
CA ASP A 123 5.88 -4.41 -9.94
C ASP A 123 7.25 -3.79 -10.23
N ALA A 124 7.32 -2.75 -11.06
CA ALA A 124 8.57 -2.06 -11.35
C ALA A 124 9.21 -1.46 -10.11
N CYS A 125 8.43 -0.79 -9.27
CA CYS A 125 8.91 -0.29 -7.99
C CYS A 125 9.27 -1.44 -7.04
N HIS A 126 8.40 -2.44 -6.92
CA HIS A 126 8.61 -3.55 -5.97
C HIS A 126 9.80 -4.44 -6.30
N ARG A 127 10.21 -4.54 -7.57
CA ARG A 127 11.43 -5.29 -7.93
C ARG A 127 12.68 -4.73 -7.25
N ASP A 128 12.72 -3.42 -7.02
CA ASP A 128 13.90 -2.75 -6.49
C ASP A 128 13.77 -2.37 -5.00
N TYR A 129 12.54 -2.22 -4.49
CA TYR A 129 12.27 -1.65 -3.15
C TYR A 129 11.48 -2.53 -2.17
N ARG A 130 11.07 -3.75 -2.56
CA ARG A 130 10.24 -4.63 -1.71
C ARG A 130 11.05 -5.61 -0.86
#